data_AF-A0A968U748-F1
#
_entry.id   AF-A0A968U748-F1
#
_cell.length_a   1.000
_cell.length_b   1.000
_cell.length_c   1.000
_cell.angle_alpha   90.00
_cell.angle_beta   90.00
_cell.angle_gamma   90.00
#
_symmetry.space_group_name_H-M   'P 1'
#
loop_
_entity.id
_entity.type
_entity.pdbx_description
1 polymer ?
#
loop_
_entity_poly.entity_id
_entity_poly.type
_entity_poly.pdbx_seq_one_letter_code
_entity_poly.pdbx_strand_id
1 'polypeptide(L)'
;MSVIAAIAVIALLVAVHEAGHFLAARLQGIHVNRFAIGFGPILWKFQGPETEYSLRAIPLGGFVGFPDDDPDSDIPSHDPDLLKNRPILDRAIVISAGVIANLVFAYLVFVAQFTLVGVPETFNPQPGILVPQVMAEASPAAQAGIRPGDVLVAANGEPLGATEETIKDFIQLIKDSPNQPVEITVQRGARELDLSVTPEVGPDGNAVIGVQLQPNGDFGYRRPNNPFEVCSLAAQQFQDMLVRTVRGFIMLVTNFNEMASQVAGPVKIVEQGAGLAESSLAMLFPFTAIISINLAIINILPLPALDGGQLAFLVVEALRGKPLPDRIQENVMQTGAGAAAGVRGVFDCARHHPARNLPEPAPVTAQRRPSKKQRALEILRRLKQLYPDARCSLDYETTLQLMVATILSAQCTDERVNKVTPALFAAYPDVYAFAEADLAELEALVKSTGFYRNKAKNIRAACQKIVAEFKGEVPSTMAELLTLPGVARKTGNVVLAHGFGINAGVTVDTHVKRLTNRLGLTKHSDPLKIERDLMALLPQPDWENWSIRLIYHGRAVCMARNPNCGACALADLCPSAQGQSEARRT
;
A
#
# COMPACT_ATOMS: atom_id res chain seq x y z
N MET A 1 5.09 -9.50 21.79
CA MET A 1 5.64 -10.78 21.28
C MET A 1 4.91 -11.24 20.02
N SER A 2 3.59 -11.19 19.99
CA SER A 2 2.73 -11.57 18.85
C SER A 2 3.06 -10.87 17.53
N VAL A 3 3.21 -9.54 17.54
CA VAL A 3 3.59 -8.77 16.34
C VAL A 3 4.95 -9.19 15.78
N ILE A 4 5.92 -9.51 16.65
CA ILE A 4 7.26 -9.95 16.22
C ILE A 4 7.18 -11.31 15.54
N ALA A 5 6.36 -12.24 16.07
CA ALA A 5 6.14 -13.54 15.43
C ALA A 5 5.51 -13.40 14.04
N ALA A 6 4.50 -12.52 13.89
CA ALA A 6 3.87 -12.26 12.59
C ALA A 6 4.86 -11.65 11.57
N ILE A 7 5.69 -10.69 12.00
CA ILE A 7 6.74 -10.10 11.15
C ILE A 7 7.79 -11.15 10.78
N ALA A 8 8.18 -12.02 11.71
CA ALA A 8 9.14 -13.09 11.47
C ALA A 8 8.64 -14.09 10.42
N VAL A 9 7.35 -14.45 10.45
CA VAL A 9 6.71 -15.29 9.41
C VAL A 9 6.84 -14.64 8.04
N ILE A 10 6.53 -13.35 7.91
CA ILE A 10 6.62 -12.65 6.61
C ILE A 10 8.08 -12.57 6.13
N ALA A 11 9.02 -12.23 7.02
CA ALA A 11 10.44 -12.18 6.71
C ALA A 11 10.97 -13.55 6.22
N LEU A 12 10.53 -14.63 6.87
CA LEU A 12 10.88 -16.00 6.50
C LEU A 12 10.33 -16.36 5.11
N LEU A 13 9.07 -16.03 4.82
CA LEU A 13 8.45 -16.29 3.51
C LEU A 13 9.18 -15.58 2.37
N VAL A 14 9.54 -14.32 2.58
CA VAL A 14 10.36 -13.56 1.64
C VAL A 14 11.72 -14.23 1.46
N ALA A 15 12.39 -14.60 2.55
CA ALA A 15 13.70 -15.24 2.48
C ALA A 15 13.65 -16.57 1.71
N VAL A 16 12.60 -17.37 1.91
CA VAL A 16 12.37 -18.64 1.18
C VAL A 16 12.18 -18.37 -0.32
N HIS A 17 11.37 -17.37 -0.67
CA HIS A 17 11.15 -16.98 -2.05
C HIS A 17 12.44 -16.57 -2.77
N GLU A 18 13.20 -15.63 -2.18
CA GLU A 18 14.47 -15.19 -2.73
C GLU A 18 15.50 -16.33 -2.77
N ALA A 19 15.51 -17.19 -1.75
CA ALA A 19 16.38 -18.37 -1.72
C ALA A 19 16.09 -19.34 -2.87
N GLY A 20 14.83 -19.41 -3.33
CA GLY A 20 14.45 -20.17 -4.53
C GLY A 20 15.22 -19.69 -5.76
N HIS A 21 15.13 -18.39 -6.08
CA HIS A 21 15.86 -17.80 -7.20
C HIS A 21 17.37 -17.94 -7.04
N PHE A 22 17.88 -17.64 -5.84
CA PHE A 22 19.31 -17.73 -5.53
C PHE A 22 19.85 -19.14 -5.75
N LEU A 23 19.19 -20.15 -5.19
CA LEU A 23 19.62 -21.53 -5.28
C LEU A 23 19.53 -22.05 -6.71
N ALA A 24 18.45 -21.73 -7.43
CA ALA A 24 18.31 -22.12 -8.83
C ALA A 24 19.38 -21.49 -9.74
N ALA A 25 19.74 -20.23 -9.50
CA ALA A 25 20.82 -19.57 -10.22
C ALA A 25 22.18 -20.23 -9.90
N ARG A 26 22.48 -20.44 -8.61
CA ARG A 26 23.74 -21.02 -8.16
C ARG A 26 23.95 -22.46 -8.62
N LEU A 27 22.90 -23.29 -8.60
CA LEU A 27 22.97 -24.67 -9.09
C LEU A 27 23.22 -24.77 -10.61
N GLN A 28 22.87 -23.71 -11.35
CA GLN A 28 23.13 -23.58 -12.78
C GLN A 28 24.44 -22.82 -13.08
N GLY A 29 25.25 -22.53 -12.05
CA GLY A 29 26.51 -21.79 -12.20
C GLY A 29 26.32 -20.33 -12.65
N ILE A 30 25.13 -19.74 -12.47
CA ILE A 30 24.86 -18.35 -12.84
C ILE A 30 25.39 -17.42 -11.75
N HIS A 31 26.01 -16.30 -12.16
CA HIS A 31 26.53 -15.31 -11.22
C HIS A 31 25.42 -14.59 -10.47
N VAL A 32 25.60 -14.45 -9.15
CA VAL A 32 24.68 -13.73 -8.27
C VAL A 32 25.50 -12.84 -7.35
N ASN A 33 25.39 -11.52 -7.52
CA ASN A 33 26.23 -10.56 -6.79
C ASN A 33 25.61 -10.11 -5.46
N ARG A 34 24.29 -10.16 -5.30
CA ARG A 34 23.60 -9.69 -4.08
C ARG A 34 22.46 -10.61 -3.69
N PHE A 35 22.30 -10.82 -2.39
CA PHE A 35 21.14 -11.47 -1.78
C PHE A 35 20.67 -10.61 -0.63
N ALA A 36 19.48 -10.02 -0.76
CA ALA A 36 18.95 -9.10 0.23
C ALA A 36 17.59 -9.55 0.77
N ILE A 37 17.48 -9.57 2.09
CA ILE A 37 16.19 -9.73 2.78
C ILE A 37 15.78 -8.35 3.29
N GLY A 38 14.63 -7.88 2.82
CA GLY A 38 14.05 -6.58 3.14
C GLY A 38 14.35 -5.47 2.14
N PHE A 39 13.80 -4.29 2.40
CA PHE A 39 14.07 -3.04 1.69
C PHE A 39 14.56 -1.93 2.62
N GLY A 40 15.08 -0.86 2.02
CA GLY A 40 15.56 0.32 2.73
C GLY A 40 17.02 0.22 3.16
N PRO A 41 17.42 0.95 4.22
CA PRO A 41 18.80 0.98 4.69
C PRO A 41 19.25 -0.40 5.19
N ILE A 42 20.50 -0.72 4.94
CA ILE A 42 21.15 -1.96 5.38
C ILE A 42 21.33 -1.89 6.90
N LEU A 43 20.76 -2.87 7.61
CA LEU A 43 21.00 -3.06 9.04
C LEU A 43 22.25 -3.90 9.28
N TRP A 44 22.45 -4.89 8.42
CA TRP A 44 23.58 -5.81 8.49
C TRP A 44 23.98 -6.24 7.09
N LYS A 45 25.29 -6.36 6.84
CA LYS A 45 25.84 -6.85 5.58
C LYS A 45 27.02 -7.79 5.82
N PHE A 46 27.17 -8.76 4.95
CA PHE A 46 28.26 -9.71 4.92
C PHE A 46 28.68 -9.95 3.46
N GLN A 47 29.94 -9.65 3.14
CA GLN A 47 30.49 -9.91 1.81
C GLN A 47 31.02 -11.35 1.77
N GLY A 48 30.35 -12.21 1.01
CA GLY A 48 30.86 -13.55 0.69
C GLY A 48 31.87 -13.51 -0.47
N PRO A 49 32.34 -14.68 -0.94
CA PRO A 49 33.31 -14.77 -2.03
C PRO A 49 32.83 -14.11 -3.32
N GLU A 50 31.54 -14.26 -3.62
CA GLU A 50 30.92 -13.76 -4.86
C GLU A 50 29.59 -13.03 -4.63
N THR A 51 28.95 -13.21 -3.47
CA THR A 51 27.64 -12.62 -3.15
C THR A 51 27.71 -11.77 -1.89
N GLU A 52 27.19 -10.54 -1.97
CA GLU A 52 26.88 -9.72 -0.81
C GLU A 52 25.54 -10.17 -0.19
N TYR A 53 25.56 -10.59 1.07
CA TYR A 53 24.36 -10.89 1.84
C TYR A 53 23.99 -9.68 2.69
N SER A 54 22.74 -9.21 2.61
CA SER A 54 22.30 -8.05 3.41
C SER A 54 20.92 -8.25 4.04
N LEU A 55 20.78 -7.76 5.28
CA LEU A 55 19.52 -7.62 5.98
C LEU A 55 19.16 -6.13 6.05
N ARG A 56 17.94 -5.78 5.65
CA ARG A 56 17.49 -4.39 5.54
C ARG A 56 16.35 -4.08 6.49
N ALA A 57 16.13 -2.78 6.74
CA ALA A 57 15.26 -2.32 7.82
C ALA A 57 13.77 -2.69 7.68
N ILE A 58 13.28 -2.91 6.46
CA ILE A 58 11.87 -3.22 6.21
C ILE A 58 11.77 -4.68 5.72
N PRO A 59 11.25 -5.64 6.49
CA PRO A 59 11.22 -7.06 6.13
C PRO A 59 10.10 -7.44 5.13
N LEU A 60 9.61 -6.48 4.35
CA LEU A 60 8.50 -6.64 3.40
C LEU A 60 9.03 -6.74 1.96
N GLY A 61 9.61 -7.88 1.62
CA GLY A 61 10.17 -8.20 0.29
C GLY A 61 11.69 -8.32 0.32
N GLY A 62 12.29 -8.74 -0.78
CA GLY A 62 13.72 -8.98 -0.91
C GLY A 62 14.13 -8.83 -2.37
N PHE A 63 15.39 -9.13 -2.67
CA PHE A 63 15.81 -9.30 -4.05
C PHE A 63 17.09 -10.13 -4.16
N VAL A 64 17.18 -10.88 -5.24
CA VAL A 64 18.42 -11.45 -5.76
C VAL A 64 18.97 -10.53 -6.86
N GLY A 65 20.18 -10.03 -6.64
CA GLY A 65 20.89 -9.18 -7.60
C GLY A 65 21.70 -10.03 -8.57
N PHE A 66 21.53 -9.76 -9.86
CA PHE A 66 22.34 -10.32 -10.93
C PHE A 66 23.32 -9.25 -11.45
N PRO A 67 24.55 -9.61 -11.84
CA PRO A 67 25.50 -8.66 -12.43
C PRO A 67 25.00 -8.02 -13.73
N ASP A 68 24.03 -8.65 -14.39
CA ASP A 68 23.34 -8.16 -15.59
C ASP A 68 22.78 -6.73 -15.48
N ASP A 69 22.47 -6.28 -14.27
CA ASP A 69 21.84 -4.99 -13.97
C ASP A 69 22.74 -4.05 -13.14
N ASP A 70 23.99 -4.44 -12.89
CA ASP A 70 24.97 -3.65 -12.11
C ASP A 70 25.96 -2.95 -13.08
N PRO A 71 25.85 -1.62 -13.27
CA PRO A 71 26.73 -0.88 -14.17
C PRO A 71 28.19 -0.85 -13.69
N ASP A 72 28.43 -1.20 -12.43
CA ASP A 72 29.76 -1.26 -11.81
C ASP A 72 30.30 -2.71 -11.73
N SER A 73 29.68 -3.66 -12.46
CA SER A 73 30.14 -5.06 -12.52
C SER A 73 31.43 -5.22 -13.33
N ASP A 74 32.42 -5.90 -12.73
CA ASP A 74 33.69 -6.25 -13.39
C ASP A 74 33.55 -7.45 -14.36
N ILE A 75 32.37 -8.08 -14.44
CA ILE A 75 32.11 -9.24 -15.31
C ILE A 75 31.80 -8.78 -16.74
N PRO A 76 32.48 -9.32 -17.78
CA PRO A 76 32.23 -8.97 -19.17
C PRO A 76 30.78 -9.23 -19.60
N SER A 77 30.18 -8.34 -20.39
CA SER A 77 28.79 -8.46 -20.87
C SER A 77 28.50 -9.69 -21.73
N HIS A 78 29.53 -10.35 -22.25
CA HIS A 78 29.43 -11.56 -23.08
C HIS A 78 29.66 -12.86 -22.29
N ASP A 79 29.81 -12.77 -20.97
CA ASP A 79 30.04 -13.93 -20.13
C ASP A 79 28.84 -14.90 -20.19
N PRO A 80 29.06 -16.21 -20.47
CA PRO A 80 27.99 -17.19 -20.63
C PRO A 80 27.23 -17.47 -19.32
N ASP A 81 27.79 -17.12 -18.17
CA ASP A 81 27.25 -17.36 -16.84
C ASP A 81 26.42 -16.17 -16.31
N LEU A 82 26.19 -15.16 -17.16
CA LEU A 82 25.20 -14.10 -16.95
C LEU A 82 23.78 -14.57 -17.26
N LEU A 83 22.79 -14.13 -16.48
CA LEU A 83 21.41 -14.59 -16.60
C LEU A 83 20.82 -14.22 -17.97
N LYS A 84 21.15 -13.04 -18.53
CA LYS A 84 20.66 -12.61 -19.85
C LYS A 84 21.22 -13.46 -21.00
N ASN A 85 22.39 -14.06 -20.81
CA ASN A 85 23.09 -14.85 -21.83
C ASN A 85 22.73 -16.35 -21.79
N ARG A 86 22.01 -16.79 -20.75
CA ARG A 86 21.57 -18.18 -20.61
C ARG A 86 20.40 -18.54 -21.56
N PRO A 87 20.26 -19.83 -21.93
CA PRO A 87 19.10 -20.34 -22.63
C PRO A 87 17.77 -19.98 -21.93
N ILE A 88 16.69 -19.91 -22.72
CA ILE A 88 15.35 -19.54 -22.23
C ILE A 88 14.88 -20.47 -21.10
N LEU A 89 15.15 -21.78 -21.21
CA LEU A 89 14.74 -22.76 -20.19
C LEU A 89 15.47 -22.51 -18.86
N ASP A 90 16.78 -22.27 -18.90
CA ASP A 90 17.59 -22.01 -17.71
C ASP A 90 17.13 -20.73 -17.00
N ARG A 91 16.85 -19.68 -17.78
CA ARG A 91 16.26 -18.43 -17.28
C ARG A 91 14.87 -18.67 -16.68
N ALA A 92 14.03 -19.45 -17.34
CA ALA A 92 12.69 -19.78 -16.85
C ALA A 92 12.74 -20.59 -15.54
N ILE A 93 13.72 -21.49 -15.37
CA ILE A 93 13.94 -22.22 -14.11
C ILE A 93 14.28 -21.24 -12.99
N VAL A 94 15.23 -20.32 -13.21
CA VAL A 94 15.59 -19.32 -12.18
C VAL A 94 14.39 -18.44 -11.82
N ILE A 95 13.65 -17.94 -12.80
CA ILE A 95 12.50 -17.04 -12.56
C ILE A 95 11.34 -17.78 -11.89
N SER A 96 11.07 -19.03 -12.24
CA SER A 96 10.00 -19.80 -11.59
C SER A 96 10.38 -20.36 -10.22
N ALA A 97 11.67 -20.41 -9.88
CA ALA A 97 12.16 -21.04 -8.66
C ALA A 97 11.63 -20.38 -7.38
N GLY A 98 11.44 -19.06 -7.35
CA GLY A 98 10.84 -18.39 -6.18
C GLY A 98 9.38 -18.79 -5.95
N VAL A 99 8.60 -18.96 -7.02
CA VAL A 99 7.21 -19.46 -6.94
C VAL A 99 7.19 -20.90 -6.44
N ILE A 100 8.04 -21.76 -7.02
CA ILE A 100 8.15 -23.18 -6.64
C ILE A 100 8.59 -23.31 -5.18
N ALA A 101 9.57 -22.53 -4.73
CA ALA A 101 10.06 -22.54 -3.36
C ALA A 101 8.94 -22.24 -2.35
N ASN A 102 8.09 -21.26 -2.64
CA ASN A 102 6.95 -20.94 -1.78
C ASN A 102 5.89 -22.06 -1.72
N LEU A 103 5.63 -22.75 -2.84
CA LEU A 103 4.71 -23.90 -2.85
C LEU A 103 5.27 -25.08 -2.07
N VAL A 104 6.56 -25.40 -2.27
CA VAL A 104 7.26 -26.45 -1.52
C VAL A 104 7.28 -26.10 -0.03
N PHE A 105 7.57 -24.86 0.32
CA PHE A 105 7.59 -24.41 1.71
C PHE A 105 6.21 -24.50 2.37
N ALA A 106 5.13 -24.13 1.67
CA ALA A 106 3.77 -24.29 2.19
C ALA A 106 3.45 -25.76 2.53
N TYR A 107 3.86 -26.69 1.66
CA TYR A 107 3.73 -28.13 1.93
C TYR A 107 4.55 -28.55 3.17
N LEU A 108 5.81 -28.11 3.26
CA LEU A 108 6.68 -28.42 4.40
C LEU A 108 6.16 -27.82 5.72
N VAL A 109 5.49 -26.67 5.67
CA VAL A 109 4.82 -26.07 6.84
C VAL A 109 3.71 -26.99 7.36
N PHE A 110 2.91 -27.61 6.49
CA PHE A 110 1.92 -28.60 6.93
C PHE A 110 2.55 -29.89 7.46
N VAL A 111 3.63 -30.38 6.84
CA VAL A 111 4.41 -31.51 7.38
C VAL A 111 4.90 -31.19 8.78
N ALA A 112 5.45 -30.00 8.99
CA ALA A 112 5.91 -29.54 10.30
C ALA A 112 4.75 -29.41 11.31
N GLN A 113 3.59 -28.90 10.88
CA GLN A 113 2.39 -28.81 11.72
C GLN A 113 1.97 -30.19 12.25
N PHE A 114 1.78 -31.16 11.37
CA PHE A 114 1.34 -32.50 11.78
C PHE A 114 2.40 -33.28 12.57
N THR A 115 3.68 -32.94 12.38
CA THR A 115 4.79 -33.56 13.15
C THR A 115 4.94 -32.96 14.54
N LEU A 116 4.86 -31.63 14.66
CA LEU A 116 5.15 -30.90 15.91
C LEU A 116 3.91 -30.74 16.80
N VAL A 117 2.77 -30.45 16.19
CA VAL A 117 1.49 -30.22 16.91
C VAL A 117 0.70 -31.53 17.00
N GLY A 118 0.67 -32.31 15.91
CA GLY A 118 -0.08 -33.57 15.81
C GLY A 118 -1.26 -33.48 14.85
N VAL A 119 -1.98 -34.58 14.72
CA VAL A 119 -3.18 -34.69 13.87
C VAL A 119 -4.41 -34.36 14.71
N PRO A 120 -5.25 -33.38 14.31
CA PRO A 120 -6.50 -33.08 15.01
C PRO A 120 -7.48 -34.25 14.85
N GLU A 121 -8.00 -34.79 15.94
CA GLU A 121 -8.84 -36.00 15.92
C GLU A 121 -10.20 -35.81 16.59
N THR A 122 -10.26 -35.14 17.73
CA THR A 122 -11.51 -34.92 18.47
C THR A 122 -11.71 -33.44 18.75
N PHE A 123 -12.83 -32.86 18.29
CA PHE A 123 -13.25 -31.55 18.77
C PHE A 123 -13.89 -31.74 20.16
N ASN A 124 -13.36 -31.06 21.17
CA ASN A 124 -13.87 -31.06 22.53
C ASN A 124 -14.71 -29.78 22.71
N PRO A 125 -16.03 -29.82 22.45
CA PRO A 125 -16.89 -28.65 22.56
C PRO A 125 -16.92 -28.13 23.99
N GLN A 126 -16.81 -26.81 24.14
CA GLN A 126 -17.06 -26.09 25.39
C GLN A 126 -18.30 -25.22 25.21
N PRO A 127 -19.12 -24.98 26.25
CA PRO A 127 -20.35 -24.20 26.12
C PRO A 127 -20.12 -22.83 25.46
N GLY A 128 -21.10 -22.39 24.66
CA GLY A 128 -21.11 -21.10 24.00
C GLY A 128 -20.48 -21.03 22.61
N ILE A 129 -20.52 -19.83 22.05
CA ILE A 129 -20.04 -19.52 20.70
C ILE A 129 -18.85 -18.55 20.83
N LEU A 130 -17.69 -18.92 20.32
CA LEU A 130 -16.51 -18.06 20.33
C LEU A 130 -16.66 -16.93 19.30
N VAL A 131 -16.24 -15.72 19.66
CA VAL A 131 -16.13 -14.56 18.77
C VAL A 131 -14.66 -14.30 18.44
N PRO A 132 -14.10 -14.82 17.33
CA PRO A 132 -12.70 -14.62 17.00
C PRO A 132 -12.39 -13.19 16.55
N GLN A 133 -13.38 -12.52 15.94
CA GLN A 133 -13.19 -11.19 15.36
C GLN A 133 -14.49 -10.39 15.31
N VAL A 134 -14.38 -9.07 15.50
CA VAL A 134 -15.45 -8.08 15.29
C VAL A 134 -15.09 -7.24 14.05
N MET A 135 -16.02 -7.10 13.10
CA MET A 135 -15.71 -6.65 11.72
C MET A 135 -15.38 -5.15 11.61
N ALA A 136 -16.01 -4.30 12.42
CA ALA A 136 -15.80 -2.86 12.40
C ALA A 136 -16.01 -2.27 13.81
N GLU A 137 -15.24 -1.24 14.19
CA GLU A 137 -15.45 -0.53 15.47
C GLU A 137 -16.83 0.13 15.57
N ALA A 138 -17.45 0.42 14.43
CA ALA A 138 -18.80 0.98 14.36
C ALA A 138 -19.90 -0.09 14.30
N SER A 139 -19.58 -1.39 14.31
CA SER A 139 -20.60 -2.43 14.23
C SER A 139 -21.48 -2.45 15.49
N PRO A 140 -22.73 -2.95 15.39
CA PRO A 140 -23.60 -3.05 16.56
C PRO A 140 -22.96 -3.84 17.71
N ALA A 141 -22.24 -4.92 17.41
CA ALA A 141 -21.54 -5.69 18.42
C ALA A 141 -20.40 -4.91 19.11
N ALA A 142 -19.65 -4.11 18.35
CA ALA A 142 -18.61 -3.25 18.93
C ALA A 142 -19.21 -2.16 19.83
N GLN A 143 -20.34 -1.56 19.41
CA GLN A 143 -21.08 -0.58 20.20
C GLN A 143 -21.65 -1.17 21.49
N ALA A 144 -22.13 -2.42 21.43
CA ALA A 144 -22.59 -3.19 22.59
C ALA A 144 -21.43 -3.64 23.51
N GLY A 145 -20.18 -3.48 23.08
CA GLY A 145 -19.00 -3.80 23.88
C GLY A 145 -18.51 -5.24 23.76
N ILE A 146 -18.97 -6.00 22.76
CA ILE A 146 -18.45 -7.33 22.42
C ILE A 146 -17.03 -7.16 21.84
N ARG A 147 -16.10 -8.00 22.28
CA ARG A 147 -14.69 -7.96 21.90
C ARG A 147 -14.22 -9.29 21.31
N PRO A 148 -13.16 -9.27 20.47
CA PRO A 148 -12.48 -10.50 20.06
C PRO A 148 -12.06 -11.32 21.29
N GLY A 149 -12.34 -12.63 21.26
CA GLY A 149 -12.08 -13.58 22.33
C GLY A 149 -13.23 -13.77 23.33
N ASP A 150 -14.32 -13.01 23.23
CA ASP A 150 -15.53 -13.27 24.03
C ASP A 150 -16.20 -14.58 23.61
N VAL A 151 -16.79 -15.30 24.57
CA VAL A 151 -17.62 -16.48 24.32
C VAL A 151 -19.07 -16.14 24.63
N LEU A 152 -19.97 -16.25 23.65
CA LEU A 152 -21.40 -16.03 23.84
C LEU A 152 -22.00 -17.25 24.51
N VAL A 153 -22.40 -17.15 25.78
CA VAL A 153 -22.89 -18.28 26.58
C VAL A 153 -24.42 -18.34 26.63
N ALA A 154 -25.11 -17.22 26.42
CA ALA A 154 -26.57 -17.19 26.32
C ALA A 154 -27.06 -16.05 25.41
N ALA A 155 -28.25 -16.20 24.84
CA ALA A 155 -28.97 -15.16 24.12
C ALA A 155 -30.44 -15.14 24.56
N ASN A 156 -30.96 -13.97 24.96
CA ASN A 156 -32.28 -13.78 25.53
C ASN A 156 -32.61 -14.73 26.71
N GLY A 157 -31.59 -15.08 27.50
CA GLY A 157 -31.70 -16.02 28.63
C GLY A 157 -31.64 -17.50 28.26
N GLU A 158 -31.60 -17.85 26.97
CA GLU A 158 -31.42 -19.23 26.51
C GLU A 158 -29.93 -19.56 26.36
N PRO A 159 -29.44 -20.67 26.95
CA PRO A 159 -28.03 -21.04 26.89
C PRO A 159 -27.62 -21.46 25.47
N LEU A 160 -26.46 -21.00 25.03
CA LEU A 160 -25.88 -21.33 23.74
C LEU A 160 -24.93 -22.53 23.88
N GLY A 161 -25.17 -23.55 23.05
CA GLY A 161 -24.26 -24.68 22.87
C GLY A 161 -23.04 -24.32 22.02
N ALA A 162 -22.25 -25.35 21.73
CA ALA A 162 -20.97 -25.28 21.02
C ALA A 162 -21.03 -25.80 19.58
N THR A 163 -22.22 -26.11 19.06
CA THR A 163 -22.37 -26.81 17.78
C THR A 163 -22.58 -25.83 16.63
N GLU A 164 -22.31 -26.28 15.39
CA GLU A 164 -22.66 -25.49 14.20
C GLU A 164 -24.16 -25.18 14.10
N GLU A 165 -25.01 -26.05 14.66
CA GLU A 165 -26.46 -25.85 14.69
C GLU A 165 -26.82 -24.68 15.60
N THR A 166 -26.24 -24.60 16.80
CA THR A 166 -26.42 -23.44 17.69
C THR A 166 -25.97 -22.13 17.03
N ILE A 167 -24.89 -22.16 16.24
CA ILE A 167 -24.45 -20.96 15.51
C ILE A 167 -25.47 -20.55 14.46
N LYS A 168 -26.07 -21.50 13.74
CA LYS A 168 -27.14 -21.22 12.77
C LYS A 168 -28.37 -20.64 13.45
N ASP A 169 -28.77 -21.21 14.59
CA ASP A 169 -29.91 -20.74 15.38
C ASP A 169 -29.67 -19.31 15.90
N PHE A 170 -28.47 -19.03 16.40
CA PHE A 170 -28.08 -17.69 16.83
C PHE A 170 -28.07 -16.69 15.66
N ILE A 171 -27.52 -17.07 14.50
CA ILE A 171 -27.59 -16.23 13.29
C ILE A 171 -29.04 -15.95 12.90
N GLN A 172 -29.92 -16.94 13.01
CA GLN A 172 -31.34 -16.79 12.70
C GLN A 172 -32.03 -15.86 13.69
N LEU A 173 -31.77 -15.99 14.99
CA LEU A 173 -32.26 -15.07 16.03
C LEU A 173 -31.90 -13.62 15.73
N ILE A 174 -30.66 -13.36 15.31
CA ILE A 174 -30.20 -12.01 14.93
C ILE A 174 -30.92 -11.50 13.69
N LYS A 175 -31.13 -12.34 12.68
CA LYS A 175 -31.87 -11.98 11.46
C LYS A 175 -33.33 -11.64 11.75
N ASP A 176 -33.95 -12.36 12.67
CA ASP A 176 -35.36 -12.18 13.06
C ASP A 176 -35.59 -11.01 14.01
N SER A 177 -34.52 -10.37 14.49
CA SER A 177 -34.55 -9.25 15.45
C SER A 177 -34.04 -7.92 14.86
N PRO A 178 -34.50 -7.45 13.67
CA PRO A 178 -34.01 -6.23 13.06
C PRO A 178 -34.39 -4.99 13.91
N ASN A 179 -33.39 -4.19 14.27
CA ASN A 179 -33.53 -2.99 15.11
C ASN A 179 -34.16 -3.26 16.50
N GLN A 180 -34.16 -4.52 16.97
CA GLN A 180 -34.63 -4.89 18.30
C GLN A 180 -33.45 -5.32 19.17
N PRO A 181 -33.35 -4.86 20.44
CA PRO A 181 -32.28 -5.27 21.33
C PRO A 181 -32.39 -6.77 21.64
N VAL A 182 -31.26 -7.46 21.49
CA VAL A 182 -31.05 -8.86 21.86
C VAL A 182 -30.09 -8.87 23.05
N GLU A 183 -30.52 -9.44 24.16
CA GLU A 183 -29.68 -9.61 25.35
C GLU A 183 -28.73 -10.78 25.12
N ILE A 184 -27.43 -10.56 25.29
CA ILE A 184 -26.40 -11.57 25.07
C ILE A 184 -25.51 -11.62 26.31
N THR A 185 -25.42 -12.79 26.93
CA THR A 185 -24.46 -13.04 28.00
C THR A 185 -23.14 -13.48 27.38
N VAL A 186 -22.08 -12.72 27.63
CA VAL A 186 -20.73 -13.03 27.17
C VAL A 186 -19.81 -13.39 28.32
N GLN A 187 -19.02 -14.42 28.13
CA GLN A 187 -17.94 -14.80 29.02
C GLN A 187 -16.63 -14.19 28.51
N ARG A 188 -16.03 -13.32 29.33
CA ARG A 188 -14.74 -12.67 29.08
C ARG A 188 -13.75 -13.06 30.18
N GLY A 189 -12.95 -14.08 29.92
CA GLY A 189 -12.09 -14.69 30.92
C GLY A 189 -12.93 -15.33 32.04
N ALA A 190 -12.76 -14.89 33.28
CA ALA A 190 -13.50 -15.40 34.44
C ALA A 190 -14.80 -14.62 34.75
N ARG A 191 -15.18 -13.63 33.93
CA ARG A 191 -16.35 -12.78 34.18
C ARG A 191 -17.42 -13.03 33.13
N GLU A 192 -18.66 -13.13 33.57
CA GLU A 192 -19.85 -13.05 32.72
C GLU A 192 -20.35 -11.61 32.69
N LEU A 193 -20.76 -11.15 31.50
CA LEU A 193 -21.23 -9.80 31.23
C LEU A 193 -22.49 -9.91 30.38
N ASP A 194 -23.58 -9.29 30.82
CA ASP A 194 -24.79 -9.15 30.01
C ASP A 194 -24.68 -7.89 29.15
N LEU A 195 -24.77 -8.08 27.83
CA LEU A 195 -24.63 -7.03 26.83
C LEU A 195 -25.88 -7.01 25.96
N SER A 196 -26.44 -5.82 25.75
CA SER A 196 -27.58 -5.62 24.85
C SER A 196 -27.07 -5.19 23.48
N VAL A 197 -27.27 -6.02 22.44
CA VAL A 197 -26.89 -5.70 21.06
C VAL A 197 -28.13 -5.45 20.22
N THR A 198 -28.13 -4.40 19.40
CA THR A 198 -29.26 -4.10 18.50
C THR A 198 -28.84 -4.37 17.06
N PRO A 199 -29.31 -5.44 16.40
CA PRO A 199 -28.96 -5.77 15.02
C PRO A 199 -29.38 -4.66 14.03
N GLU A 200 -28.48 -4.31 13.11
CA GLU A 200 -28.74 -3.34 12.05
C GLU A 200 -29.00 -4.06 10.72
N VAL A 201 -29.95 -3.54 9.92
CA VAL A 201 -30.27 -4.10 8.60
C VAL A 201 -29.18 -3.73 7.60
N GLY A 202 -28.48 -4.74 7.09
CA GLY A 202 -27.46 -4.58 6.07
C GLY A 202 -28.02 -4.28 4.67
N PRO A 203 -27.14 -3.94 3.69
CA PRO A 203 -27.54 -3.67 2.31
C PRO A 203 -28.31 -4.81 1.65
N ASP A 204 -28.07 -6.05 2.10
CA ASP A 204 -28.67 -7.28 1.59
C ASP A 204 -30.05 -7.58 2.22
N GLY A 205 -30.58 -6.67 3.05
CA GLY A 205 -31.87 -6.81 3.73
C GLY A 205 -31.84 -7.68 5.00
N ASN A 206 -30.73 -8.33 5.31
CA ASN A 206 -30.57 -9.14 6.52
C ASN A 206 -30.05 -8.29 7.69
N ALA A 207 -30.58 -8.53 8.90
CA ALA A 207 -30.05 -7.92 10.11
C ALA A 207 -28.72 -8.59 10.54
N VAL A 208 -27.74 -7.77 10.95
CA VAL A 208 -26.40 -8.20 11.32
C VAL A 208 -25.88 -7.42 12.53
N ILE A 209 -25.00 -8.05 13.31
CA ILE A 209 -24.29 -7.40 14.43
C ILE A 209 -22.80 -7.20 14.17
N GLY A 210 -22.26 -7.76 13.07
CA GLY A 210 -20.89 -7.54 12.61
C GLY A 210 -19.81 -8.30 13.41
N VAL A 211 -20.05 -9.57 13.72
CA VAL A 211 -19.08 -10.48 14.36
C VAL A 211 -18.84 -11.74 13.52
N GLN A 212 -17.65 -12.32 13.63
CA GLN A 212 -17.38 -13.68 13.18
C GLN A 212 -17.67 -14.65 14.33
N LEU A 213 -18.28 -15.79 14.03
CA LEU A 213 -18.68 -16.80 15.01
C LEU A 213 -17.97 -18.13 14.72
N GLN A 214 -17.53 -18.83 15.76
CA GLN A 214 -16.98 -20.18 15.68
C GLN A 214 -17.45 -21.04 16.85
N PRO A 215 -17.51 -22.38 16.68
CA PRO A 215 -17.73 -23.31 17.79
C PRO A 215 -16.72 -23.05 18.92
N ASN A 216 -17.18 -22.92 20.17
CA ASN A 216 -16.28 -22.86 21.31
C ASN A 216 -15.79 -24.27 21.66
N GLY A 217 -14.49 -24.43 21.84
CA GLY A 217 -13.88 -25.72 22.13
C GLY A 217 -12.47 -25.86 21.57
N ASP A 218 -11.81 -26.92 21.98
CA ASP A 218 -10.43 -27.20 21.60
C ASP A 218 -10.35 -28.50 20.82
N PHE A 219 -9.41 -28.56 19.87
CA PHE A 219 -9.10 -29.82 19.20
C PHE A 219 -8.10 -30.62 20.05
N GLY A 220 -8.48 -31.87 20.36
CA GLY A 220 -7.55 -32.90 20.80
C GLY A 220 -6.64 -33.30 19.64
N TYR A 221 -5.34 -33.28 19.88
CA TYR A 221 -4.32 -33.71 18.93
C TYR A 221 -3.80 -35.08 19.31
N ARG A 222 -3.78 -36.01 18.34
CA ARG A 222 -3.05 -37.26 18.47
C ARG A 222 -1.71 -37.18 17.76
N ARG A 223 -0.78 -38.04 18.17
CA ARG A 223 0.47 -38.21 17.42
C ARG A 223 0.19 -38.93 16.09
N PRO A 224 0.92 -38.59 15.01
CA PRO A 224 0.85 -39.35 13.78
C PRO A 224 1.38 -40.76 14.00
N ASN A 225 0.78 -41.76 13.35
CA ASN A 225 1.16 -43.16 13.50
C ASN A 225 2.46 -43.48 12.75
N ASN A 226 2.73 -42.78 11.65
CA ASN A 226 3.94 -42.94 10.85
C ASN A 226 4.22 -41.69 9.97
N PRO A 227 5.44 -41.54 9.43
CA PRO A 227 5.78 -40.40 8.56
C PRO A 227 4.96 -40.33 7.26
N PHE A 228 4.49 -41.47 6.74
CA PHE A 228 3.69 -41.51 5.52
C PHE A 228 2.33 -40.84 5.71
N GLU A 229 1.70 -41.05 6.87
CA GLU A 229 0.48 -40.37 7.29
C GLU A 229 0.66 -38.84 7.35
N VAL A 230 1.79 -38.37 7.89
CA VAL A 230 2.11 -36.94 7.91
C VAL A 230 2.19 -36.37 6.50
N CYS A 231 2.92 -37.05 5.61
CA CYS A 231 3.10 -36.60 4.23
C CYS A 231 1.77 -36.60 3.45
N SER A 232 0.90 -37.59 3.67
CA SER A 232 -0.39 -37.70 2.99
C SER A 232 -1.40 -36.66 3.48
N LEU A 233 -1.51 -36.46 4.80
CA LEU A 233 -2.35 -35.42 5.39
C LEU A 233 -1.87 -34.01 4.98
N ALA A 234 -0.56 -33.77 4.99
CA ALA A 234 0.02 -32.53 4.51
C ALA A 234 -0.29 -32.29 3.02
N ALA A 235 -0.24 -33.34 2.19
CA ALA A 235 -0.55 -33.23 0.76
C ALA A 235 -2.03 -32.89 0.52
N GLN A 236 -2.93 -33.56 1.24
CA GLN A 236 -4.37 -33.28 1.19
C GLN A 236 -4.67 -31.85 1.62
N GLN A 237 -4.14 -31.43 2.78
CA GLN A 237 -4.35 -30.08 3.31
C GLN A 237 -3.78 -29.00 2.38
N PHE A 238 -2.58 -29.23 1.82
CA PHE A 238 -1.97 -28.34 0.84
C PHE A 238 -2.81 -28.23 -0.43
N GLN A 239 -3.27 -29.37 -0.98
CA GLN A 239 -4.10 -29.39 -2.19
C GLN A 239 -5.43 -28.66 -1.96
N ASP A 240 -6.11 -28.91 -0.84
CA ASP A 240 -7.35 -28.22 -0.49
C ASP A 240 -7.15 -26.72 -0.37
N MET A 241 -6.08 -26.29 0.33
CA MET A 241 -5.75 -24.88 0.48
C MET A 241 -5.43 -24.24 -0.87
N LEU A 242 -4.64 -24.91 -1.71
CA LEU A 242 -4.27 -24.43 -3.04
C LEU A 242 -5.51 -24.26 -3.94
N VAL A 243 -6.38 -25.26 -4.00
CA VAL A 243 -7.61 -25.21 -4.81
C VAL A 243 -8.55 -24.12 -4.32
N ARG A 244 -8.76 -23.98 -3.00
CA ARG A 244 -9.58 -22.91 -2.42
C ARG A 244 -9.01 -21.54 -2.75
N THR A 245 -7.69 -21.39 -2.64
CA THR A 245 -7.01 -20.13 -2.92
C THR A 245 -7.14 -19.75 -4.39
N VAL A 246 -6.84 -20.66 -5.32
CA VAL A 246 -7.01 -20.42 -6.76
C VAL A 246 -8.46 -20.07 -7.10
N ARG A 247 -9.45 -20.79 -6.55
CA ARG A 247 -10.86 -20.46 -6.74
C ARG A 247 -11.22 -19.07 -6.19
N GLY A 248 -10.67 -18.71 -5.03
CA GLY A 248 -10.83 -17.38 -4.44
C GLY A 248 -10.26 -16.28 -5.33
N PHE A 249 -9.07 -16.48 -5.90
CA PHE A 249 -8.47 -15.55 -6.87
C PHE A 249 -9.30 -15.43 -8.15
N ILE A 250 -9.80 -16.54 -8.70
CA ILE A 250 -10.69 -16.51 -9.88
C ILE A 250 -11.95 -15.69 -9.55
N MET A 251 -12.58 -15.93 -8.40
CA MET A 251 -13.76 -15.19 -7.95
C MET A 251 -13.46 -13.70 -7.75
N LEU A 252 -12.30 -13.34 -7.22
CA LEU A 252 -11.86 -11.96 -7.06
C LEU A 252 -11.73 -11.25 -8.41
N VAL A 253 -11.18 -11.93 -9.43
CA VAL A 253 -11.04 -11.36 -10.77
C VAL A 253 -12.39 -11.22 -11.46
N THR A 254 -13.29 -12.19 -11.32
CA THR A 254 -14.63 -12.13 -11.94
C THR A 254 -15.56 -11.14 -11.23
N ASN A 255 -15.46 -10.98 -9.90
CA ASN A 255 -16.33 -10.16 -9.06
C ASN A 255 -15.56 -9.00 -8.37
N PHE A 256 -14.62 -8.38 -9.08
CA PHE A 256 -13.66 -7.42 -8.49
C PHE A 256 -14.32 -6.24 -7.77
N ASN A 257 -15.42 -5.70 -8.30
CA ASN A 257 -16.10 -4.53 -7.72
C ASN A 257 -16.62 -4.77 -6.30
N GLU A 258 -17.02 -6.01 -5.99
CA GLU A 258 -17.57 -6.38 -4.69
C GLU A 258 -16.46 -6.82 -3.73
N MET A 259 -15.45 -7.54 -4.24
CA MET A 259 -14.41 -8.18 -3.43
C MET A 259 -13.17 -7.32 -3.20
N ALA A 260 -12.95 -6.23 -3.95
CA ALA A 260 -11.77 -5.36 -3.79
C ALA A 260 -11.64 -4.77 -2.38
N SER A 261 -12.77 -4.53 -1.69
CA SER A 261 -12.79 -4.03 -0.31
C SER A 261 -12.30 -5.05 0.72
N GLN A 262 -12.25 -6.34 0.35
CA GLN A 262 -11.89 -7.45 1.22
C GLN A 262 -10.41 -7.84 1.10
N VAL A 263 -9.67 -7.29 0.12
CA VAL A 263 -8.24 -7.55 -0.07
C VAL A 263 -7.42 -7.01 1.10
N ALA A 264 -6.70 -7.89 1.78
CA ALA A 264 -5.85 -7.52 2.91
C ALA A 264 -4.52 -6.91 2.43
N GLY A 265 -4.22 -5.69 2.88
CA GLY A 265 -2.90 -5.07 2.69
C GLY A 265 -1.85 -5.60 3.69
N PRO A 266 -0.56 -5.26 3.52
CA PRO A 266 0.53 -5.76 4.36
C PRO A 266 0.34 -5.53 5.87
N VAL A 267 -0.24 -4.39 6.25
CA VAL A 267 -0.50 -4.07 7.67
C VAL A 267 -1.56 -5.01 8.26
N LYS A 268 -2.61 -5.30 7.50
CA LYS A 268 -3.71 -6.19 7.92
C LYS A 268 -3.24 -7.65 8.05
N ILE A 269 -2.28 -8.07 7.23
CA ILE A 269 -1.64 -9.40 7.35
C ILE A 269 -0.87 -9.50 8.67
N VAL A 270 -0.08 -8.46 9.03
CA VAL A 270 0.64 -8.44 10.32
C VAL A 270 -0.33 -8.42 11.50
N GLU A 271 -1.40 -7.63 11.41
CA GLU A 271 -2.47 -7.56 12.42
C GLU A 271 -3.14 -8.93 12.64
N GLN A 272 -3.56 -9.59 11.55
CA GLN A 272 -4.15 -10.94 11.61
C GLN A 272 -3.17 -11.97 12.17
N GLY A 273 -1.91 -11.95 11.71
CA GLY A 273 -0.88 -12.85 12.21
C GLY A 273 -0.59 -12.62 13.71
N ALA A 274 -0.63 -11.37 14.17
CA ALA A 274 -0.46 -11.05 15.58
C ALA A 274 -1.63 -11.58 16.41
N GLY A 275 -2.88 -11.39 15.97
CA GLY A 275 -4.06 -11.94 16.65
C GLY A 275 -4.03 -13.47 16.74
N LEU A 276 -3.59 -14.16 15.68
CA LEU A 276 -3.40 -15.61 15.70
C LEU A 276 -2.27 -16.05 16.65
N ALA A 277 -1.17 -15.31 16.70
CA ALA A 277 -0.06 -15.59 17.62
C ALA A 277 -0.44 -15.39 19.09
N GLU A 278 -1.44 -14.54 19.37
CA GLU A 278 -1.96 -14.34 20.73
C GLU A 278 -2.85 -15.49 21.19
N SER A 279 -3.62 -16.09 20.26
CA SER A 279 -4.46 -17.24 20.59
C SER A 279 -3.65 -18.54 20.67
N SER A 280 -2.86 -18.87 19.63
CA SER A 280 -2.03 -20.07 19.61
C SER A 280 -0.95 -20.01 18.55
N LEU A 281 0.29 -20.34 18.94
CA LEU A 281 1.40 -20.47 17.99
C LEU A 281 1.15 -21.58 16.95
N ALA A 282 0.32 -22.58 17.24
CA ALA A 282 -0.03 -23.62 16.27
C ALA A 282 -0.84 -23.06 15.08
N MET A 283 -1.60 -21.99 15.30
CA MET A 283 -2.39 -21.33 14.23
C MET A 283 -1.51 -20.57 13.24
N LEU A 284 -0.23 -20.32 13.57
CA LEU A 284 0.72 -19.71 12.64
C LEU A 284 1.12 -20.66 11.52
N PHE A 285 1.02 -21.98 11.67
CA PHE A 285 1.32 -22.93 10.58
C PHE A 285 0.36 -22.76 9.38
N PRO A 286 -0.97 -22.96 9.53
CA PRO A 286 -1.89 -22.77 8.41
C PRO A 286 -1.87 -21.34 7.87
N PHE A 287 -1.66 -20.34 8.75
CA PHE A 287 -1.47 -18.94 8.34
C PHE A 287 -0.22 -18.74 7.48
N THR A 288 0.92 -19.33 7.85
CA THR A 288 2.15 -19.25 7.05
C THR A 288 1.96 -19.93 5.70
N ALA A 289 1.32 -21.10 5.67
CA ALA A 289 1.07 -21.84 4.44
C ALA A 289 0.14 -21.08 3.48
N ILE A 290 -0.95 -20.48 3.96
CA ILE A 290 -1.85 -19.70 3.09
C ILE A 290 -1.17 -18.46 2.50
N ILE A 291 -0.36 -17.73 3.29
CA ILE A 291 0.38 -16.58 2.76
C ILE A 291 1.45 -17.03 1.76
N SER A 292 2.14 -18.15 2.00
CA SER A 292 3.10 -18.73 1.06
C SER A 292 2.46 -19.08 -0.29
N ILE A 293 1.29 -19.75 -0.26
CA ILE A 293 0.52 -20.09 -1.47
C ILE A 293 0.04 -18.82 -2.18
N ASN A 294 -0.47 -17.83 -1.43
CA ASN A 294 -0.90 -16.55 -2.00
C ASN A 294 0.25 -15.84 -2.71
N LEU A 295 1.44 -15.81 -2.10
CA LEU A 295 2.62 -15.18 -2.69
C LEU A 295 3.05 -15.90 -3.98
N ALA A 296 3.01 -17.23 -4.00
CA ALA A 296 3.25 -18.02 -5.21
C ALA A 296 2.24 -17.71 -6.32
N ILE A 297 0.95 -17.66 -6.00
CA ILE A 297 -0.12 -17.37 -6.97
C ILE A 297 -0.04 -15.94 -7.49
N ILE A 298 0.27 -14.96 -6.64
CA ILE A 298 0.44 -13.58 -7.09
C ILE A 298 1.65 -13.49 -8.02
N ASN A 299 2.78 -14.08 -7.64
CA ASN A 299 4.03 -13.99 -8.40
C ASN A 299 3.99 -14.75 -9.72
N ILE A 300 3.12 -15.75 -9.92
CA ILE A 300 2.95 -16.41 -11.23
C ILE A 300 2.08 -15.61 -12.21
N LEU A 301 1.31 -14.61 -11.75
CA LEU A 301 0.48 -13.81 -12.64
C LEU A 301 1.35 -13.04 -13.65
N PRO A 302 0.89 -12.88 -14.91
CA PRO A 302 1.61 -12.14 -15.94
C PRO A 302 1.51 -10.62 -15.72
N LEU A 303 1.83 -10.16 -14.52
CA LEU A 303 1.82 -8.76 -14.13
C LEU A 303 3.24 -8.21 -14.17
N PRO A 304 3.43 -6.96 -14.62
CA PRO A 304 4.77 -6.37 -14.65
C PRO A 304 5.33 -6.18 -13.24
N ALA A 305 6.65 -6.36 -13.11
CA ALA A 305 7.40 -6.38 -11.84
C ALA A 305 7.22 -7.63 -10.96
N LEU A 306 6.49 -8.65 -11.42
CA LEU A 306 6.44 -9.99 -10.81
C LEU A 306 7.14 -11.03 -11.70
N ASP A 307 7.47 -12.19 -11.13
CA ASP A 307 8.15 -13.29 -11.84
C ASP A 307 7.38 -13.76 -13.07
N GLY A 308 6.06 -13.88 -12.96
CA GLY A 308 5.15 -14.27 -14.04
C GLY A 308 5.15 -13.29 -15.21
N GLY A 309 5.39 -11.99 -14.95
CA GLY A 309 5.61 -11.01 -15.99
C GLY A 309 6.91 -11.25 -16.76
N GLN A 310 7.99 -11.62 -16.07
CA GLN A 310 9.26 -11.98 -16.71
C GLN A 310 9.14 -13.30 -17.49
N LEU A 311 8.43 -14.29 -16.95
CA LEU A 311 8.10 -15.53 -17.66
C LEU A 311 7.28 -15.26 -18.93
N ALA A 312 6.31 -14.35 -18.86
CA ALA A 312 5.54 -13.95 -20.04
C ALA A 312 6.43 -13.35 -21.13
N PHE A 313 7.43 -12.54 -20.77
CA PHE A 313 8.41 -12.04 -21.74
C PHE A 313 9.26 -13.14 -22.35
N LEU A 314 9.69 -14.13 -21.56
CA LEU A 314 10.43 -15.30 -22.07
C LEU A 314 9.59 -16.13 -23.04
N VAL A 315 8.29 -16.31 -22.77
CA VAL A 315 7.38 -16.98 -23.71
C VAL A 315 7.28 -16.22 -25.02
N VAL A 316 7.16 -14.89 -24.98
CA VAL A 316 7.15 -14.06 -26.19
C VAL A 316 8.49 -14.13 -26.93
N GLU A 317 9.61 -14.12 -26.21
CA GLU A 317 10.96 -14.29 -26.78
C GLU A 317 11.11 -15.65 -27.48
N ALA A 318 10.65 -16.73 -26.86
CA ALA A 318 10.66 -18.08 -27.43
C ALA A 318 9.82 -18.16 -28.71
N LEU A 319 8.65 -17.54 -28.74
CA LEU A 319 7.78 -17.49 -29.92
C LEU A 319 8.37 -16.63 -31.05
N ARG A 320 9.10 -15.57 -30.71
CA ARG A 320 9.64 -14.61 -31.69
C ARG A 320 11.05 -14.97 -32.18
N GLY A 321 11.74 -15.87 -31.49
CA GLY A 321 13.13 -16.28 -31.78
C GLY A 321 14.16 -15.17 -31.59
N LYS A 322 13.77 -14.02 -31.00
CA LYS A 322 14.63 -12.87 -30.71
C LYS A 322 14.16 -12.20 -29.42
N PRO A 323 15.09 -11.70 -28.58
CA PRO A 323 14.74 -10.98 -27.35
C PRO A 323 13.85 -9.77 -27.65
N LEU A 324 12.95 -9.47 -26.71
CA LEU A 324 12.18 -8.23 -26.73
C LEU A 324 13.12 -7.05 -26.52
N PRO A 325 12.94 -5.92 -27.25
CA PRO A 325 13.75 -4.73 -27.02
C PRO A 325 13.59 -4.27 -25.57
N ASP A 326 14.70 -3.93 -24.90
CA ASP A 326 14.72 -3.52 -23.49
C ASP A 326 13.72 -2.40 -23.20
N ARG A 327 13.52 -1.47 -24.15
CA ARG A 327 12.51 -0.40 -24.06
C ARG A 327 11.09 -0.90 -23.82
N ILE A 328 10.70 -2.03 -24.41
CA ILE A 328 9.36 -2.60 -24.23
C ILE A 328 9.25 -3.26 -22.87
N GLN A 329 10.28 -4.02 -22.45
CA GLN A 329 10.33 -4.64 -21.13
C GLN A 329 10.31 -3.58 -20.03
N GLU A 330 11.16 -2.54 -20.13
CA GLU A 330 11.21 -1.42 -19.19
C GLU A 330 9.89 -0.65 -19.12
N ASN A 331 9.27 -0.32 -20.24
CA ASN A 331 7.99 0.39 -20.26
C ASN A 331 6.88 -0.43 -19.58
N VAL A 332 6.80 -1.73 -19.88
CA VAL A 332 5.78 -2.60 -19.28
C VAL A 332 6.07 -2.80 -17.79
N MET A 333 7.32 -3.08 -17.40
CA MET A 333 7.74 -3.21 -15.99
C MET A 333 7.51 -1.93 -15.18
N GLN A 334 7.75 -0.75 -15.76
CA GLN A 334 7.48 0.55 -15.12
C GLN A 334 5.98 0.83 -14.93
N THR A 335 5.14 0.36 -15.86
CA THR A 335 3.68 0.53 -15.76
C THR A 335 3.10 -0.30 -14.59
N GLY A 336 3.64 -1.51 -14.35
CA GLY A 336 3.25 -2.34 -13.18
C GLY A 336 3.88 -1.88 -11.86
N ALA A 337 5.15 -1.45 -11.88
CA ALA A 337 5.80 -0.87 -10.70
C ALA A 337 5.10 0.42 -10.23
N GLY A 338 4.54 1.23 -11.14
CA GLY A 338 3.75 2.42 -10.79
C GLY A 338 2.45 2.11 -10.03
N ALA A 339 1.84 0.94 -10.27
CA ALA A 339 0.67 0.47 -9.52
C ALA A 339 1.03 -0.11 -8.15
N ALA A 340 2.22 -0.72 -8.01
CA ALA A 340 2.73 -1.28 -6.75
C ALA A 340 3.50 -0.26 -5.86
N ALA A 341 4.02 0.84 -6.42
CA ALA A 341 4.87 1.83 -5.75
C ALA A 341 4.13 2.83 -4.84
N GLY A 342 2.97 2.47 -4.28
CA GLY A 342 2.29 3.24 -3.25
C GLY A 342 3.07 3.37 -1.92
N VAL A 343 4.23 2.71 -1.79
CA VAL A 343 4.97 2.55 -0.53
C VAL A 343 6.37 3.18 -0.53
N ARG A 344 6.90 3.68 -1.66
CA ARG A 344 8.30 4.12 -1.76
C ARG A 344 8.60 5.55 -1.24
N GLY A 345 7.59 6.34 -0.91
CA GLY A 345 7.74 7.78 -0.61
C GLY A 345 8.01 8.17 0.85
N VAL A 346 8.43 7.27 1.74
CA VAL A 346 8.39 7.52 3.20
C VAL A 346 9.76 7.62 3.89
N PHE A 347 10.90 7.70 3.18
CA PHE A 347 12.20 7.65 3.86
C PHE A 347 13.23 8.75 3.61
N ASP A 348 13.00 9.73 2.73
CA ASP A 348 13.94 10.85 2.55
C ASP A 348 13.29 12.21 2.76
N CYS A 349 13.21 12.64 4.01
CA CYS A 349 13.18 14.07 4.36
C CYS A 349 13.31 14.24 5.87
N ALA A 350 14.53 14.09 6.37
CA ALA A 350 14.88 14.59 7.69
C ALA A 350 16.28 15.17 7.62
N ARG A 351 16.37 16.47 7.27
CA ARG A 351 17.36 17.39 7.83
C ARG A 351 17.22 18.83 7.28
N HIS A 352 17.27 19.78 8.21
CA HIS A 352 17.48 21.24 8.09
C HIS A 352 16.28 22.12 7.72
N HIS A 353 15.69 22.79 8.74
CA HIS A 353 15.57 24.25 8.82
C HIS A 353 15.12 24.69 10.24
N PRO A 354 15.47 25.92 10.68
CA PRO A 354 15.40 26.32 12.08
C PRO A 354 13.98 26.75 12.51
N ALA A 355 13.65 26.46 13.77
CA ALA A 355 12.40 26.86 14.40
C ALA A 355 12.29 28.38 14.56
N ARG A 356 11.14 28.94 14.18
CA ARG A 356 10.68 30.27 14.63
C ARG A 356 9.42 30.09 15.47
N ASN A 357 9.40 30.77 16.61
CA ASN A 357 8.34 30.76 17.61
C ASN A 357 6.98 31.11 16.99
N LEU A 358 6.01 30.20 17.14
CA LEU A 358 4.59 30.44 16.89
C LEU A 358 3.85 30.51 18.23
N PRO A 359 2.87 31.42 18.39
CA PRO A 359 2.14 31.64 19.65
C PRO A 359 1.16 30.51 19.97
N GLU A 360 0.96 30.23 21.26
CA GLU A 360 0.04 29.22 21.80
C GLU A 360 -1.45 29.61 21.62
N PRO A 361 -2.35 28.67 21.27
CA PRO A 361 -3.79 28.92 21.25
C PRO A 361 -4.44 28.65 22.61
N ALA A 362 -5.40 29.52 22.97
CA ALA A 362 -6.23 29.45 24.17
C ALA A 362 -7.24 28.27 24.17
N PRO A 363 -7.75 27.82 25.34
CA PRO A 363 -8.59 26.62 25.44
C PRO A 363 -10.03 26.87 24.95
N VAL A 364 -10.59 25.92 24.20
CA VAL A 364 -11.94 26.00 23.61
C VAL A 364 -12.92 25.07 24.31
N THR A 365 -14.00 25.65 24.83
CA THR A 365 -15.18 24.98 25.42
C THR A 365 -16.02 24.23 24.37
N ALA A 366 -16.60 23.10 24.79
CA ALA A 366 -17.37 22.18 23.96
C ALA A 366 -18.60 22.83 23.28
N GLN A 367 -18.52 23.02 21.96
CA GLN A 367 -19.64 23.38 21.10
C GLN A 367 -19.89 22.31 20.04
N ARG A 368 -21.15 22.18 19.61
CA ARG A 368 -21.65 21.26 18.57
C ARG A 368 -20.78 21.34 17.32
N ARG A 369 -20.25 20.20 16.84
CA ARG A 369 -19.28 20.18 15.73
C ARG A 369 -19.84 20.87 14.47
N PRO A 370 -19.12 21.81 13.85
CA PRO A 370 -19.58 22.54 12.67
C PRO A 370 -19.79 21.59 11.48
N SER A 371 -20.72 21.95 10.58
CA SER A 371 -20.92 21.20 9.33
C SER A 371 -19.64 21.16 8.50
N LYS A 372 -19.50 20.16 7.61
CA LYS A 372 -18.30 19.99 6.77
C LYS A 372 -17.95 21.26 5.99
N LYS A 373 -18.95 21.98 5.45
CA LYS A 373 -18.76 23.23 4.72
C LYS A 373 -18.31 24.38 5.63
N GLN A 374 -18.96 24.56 6.78
CA GLN A 374 -18.56 25.58 7.76
C GLN A 374 -17.13 25.34 8.27
N ARG A 375 -16.79 24.07 8.54
CA ARG A 375 -15.44 23.67 8.92
C ARG A 375 -14.42 23.98 7.83
N ALA A 376 -14.71 23.65 6.57
CA ALA A 376 -13.82 23.94 5.44
C ALA A 376 -13.53 25.44 5.30
N LEU A 377 -14.57 26.29 5.39
CA LEU A 377 -14.45 27.74 5.30
C LEU A 377 -13.67 28.34 6.48
N GLU A 378 -13.90 27.84 7.70
CA GLU A 378 -13.15 28.31 8.86
C GLU A 378 -11.68 27.87 8.81
N ILE A 379 -11.40 26.64 8.36
CA ILE A 379 -10.02 26.21 8.10
C ILE A 379 -9.36 27.10 7.05
N LEU A 380 -10.08 27.47 5.97
CA LEU A 380 -9.56 28.35 4.92
C LEU A 380 -9.17 29.70 5.49
N ARG A 381 -10.02 30.28 6.35
CA ARG A 381 -9.76 31.55 7.04
C ARG A 381 -8.48 31.46 7.89
N ARG A 382 -8.33 30.41 8.70
CA ARG A 382 -7.15 30.23 9.55
C ARG A 382 -5.88 29.95 8.76
N LEU A 383 -5.96 29.16 7.70
CA LEU A 383 -4.82 28.92 6.80
C LEU A 383 -4.36 30.20 6.11
N LYS A 384 -5.28 31.10 5.72
CA LYS A 384 -4.93 32.44 5.21
C LYS A 384 -4.13 33.27 6.23
N GLN A 385 -4.48 33.18 7.51
CA GLN A 385 -3.79 33.90 8.58
C GLN A 385 -2.42 33.29 8.93
N LEU A 386 -2.32 31.95 8.94
CA LEU A 386 -1.09 31.24 9.26
C LEU A 386 -0.05 31.32 8.15
N TYR A 387 -0.51 31.32 6.90
CA TYR A 387 0.35 31.29 5.71
C TYR A 387 -0.12 32.34 4.68
N PRO A 388 0.01 33.64 5.01
CA PRO A 388 -0.39 34.73 4.11
C PRO A 388 0.48 34.75 2.84
N ASP A 389 1.77 34.48 2.99
CA ASP A 389 2.78 34.54 1.91
C ASP A 389 3.02 33.19 1.24
N ALA A 390 2.12 32.22 1.42
CA ALA A 390 2.26 30.89 0.85
C ALA A 390 2.19 30.97 -0.67
N ARG A 391 3.31 30.66 -1.34
CA ARG A 391 3.45 30.69 -2.80
C ARG A 391 3.94 29.35 -3.34
N CYS A 392 3.80 29.17 -4.65
CA CYS A 392 4.38 28.04 -5.35
C CYS A 392 5.89 27.97 -5.04
N SER A 393 6.39 26.77 -4.74
CA SER A 393 7.78 26.53 -4.33
C SER A 393 8.75 26.40 -5.50
N LEU A 394 8.24 26.27 -6.73
CA LEU A 394 9.06 26.20 -7.94
C LEU A 394 9.44 27.62 -8.38
N ASP A 395 10.70 27.81 -8.77
CA ASP A 395 11.20 29.09 -9.29
C ASP A 395 10.96 29.15 -10.81
N TYR A 396 10.25 30.19 -11.26
CA TYR A 396 9.91 30.43 -12.67
C TYR A 396 9.63 31.92 -12.92
N GLU A 397 9.82 32.36 -14.17
CA GLU A 397 9.50 33.70 -14.64
C GLU A 397 8.40 33.70 -15.70
N THR A 398 8.22 32.58 -16.41
CA THR A 398 7.23 32.44 -17.49
C THR A 398 6.38 31.19 -17.32
N THR A 399 5.22 31.15 -17.98
CA THR A 399 4.32 29.99 -17.95
C THR A 399 4.97 28.74 -18.55
N LEU A 400 5.85 28.90 -19.55
CA LEU A 400 6.67 27.81 -20.09
C LEU A 400 7.61 27.25 -19.03
N GLN A 401 8.36 28.12 -18.34
CA GLN A 401 9.27 27.71 -17.27
C GLN A 401 8.52 26.99 -16.16
N LEU A 402 7.36 27.50 -15.75
CA LEU A 402 6.50 26.84 -14.77
C LEU A 402 6.09 25.44 -15.25
N MET A 403 5.61 25.29 -16.48
CA MET A 403 5.22 24.00 -17.03
C MET A 403 6.39 23.01 -17.00
N VAL A 404 7.56 23.41 -17.48
CA VAL A 404 8.78 22.58 -17.50
C VAL A 404 9.20 22.20 -16.08
N ALA A 405 9.27 23.16 -15.15
CA ALA A 405 9.60 22.92 -13.75
C ALA A 405 8.60 21.94 -13.10
N THR A 406 7.31 22.07 -13.42
CA THR A 406 6.26 21.20 -12.87
C THR A 406 6.38 19.76 -13.41
N ILE A 407 6.71 19.58 -14.69
CA ILE A 407 7.04 18.27 -15.28
C ILE A 407 8.26 17.65 -14.58
N LEU A 408 9.30 18.46 -14.32
CA LEU A 408 10.50 18.01 -13.60
C LEU A 408 10.23 17.64 -12.15
N SER A 409 9.28 18.32 -11.48
CA SER A 409 8.90 18.04 -10.08
C SER A 409 8.24 16.67 -9.87
N ALA A 410 7.77 16.02 -10.94
CA ALA A 410 7.19 14.69 -10.83
C ALA A 410 8.20 13.72 -10.21
N GLN A 411 7.90 13.23 -9.01
CA GLN A 411 8.79 12.36 -8.22
C GLN A 411 10.19 12.96 -7.95
N CYS A 412 10.27 14.28 -7.85
CA CYS A 412 11.48 15.04 -7.53
C CYS A 412 11.13 16.10 -6.47
N THR A 413 12.11 16.56 -5.70
CA THR A 413 11.88 17.66 -4.75
C THR A 413 11.97 19.01 -5.46
N ASP A 414 11.12 19.96 -5.07
CA ASP A 414 11.15 21.33 -5.63
C ASP A 414 12.54 21.97 -5.49
N GLU A 415 13.23 21.73 -4.36
CA GLU A 415 14.60 22.20 -4.14
C GLU A 415 15.59 21.66 -5.18
N ARG A 416 15.48 20.38 -5.56
CA ARG A 416 16.33 19.80 -6.59
C ARG A 416 15.98 20.37 -7.96
N VAL A 417 14.69 20.58 -8.24
CA VAL A 417 14.24 21.22 -9.49
C VAL A 417 14.81 22.64 -9.59
N ASN A 418 14.67 23.46 -8.55
CA ASN A 418 15.16 24.84 -8.53
C ASN A 418 16.69 24.97 -8.61
N LYS A 419 17.44 23.91 -8.25
CA LYS A 419 18.90 23.85 -8.49
C LYS A 419 19.25 23.58 -9.96
N VAL A 420 18.36 22.94 -10.71
CA VAL A 420 18.57 22.51 -12.10
C VAL A 420 18.03 23.54 -13.09
N THR A 421 16.88 24.13 -12.79
CA THR A 421 16.18 25.04 -13.70
C THR A 421 16.96 26.28 -14.15
N PRO A 422 17.84 26.91 -13.34
CA PRO A 422 18.58 28.09 -13.80
C PRO A 422 19.49 27.81 -15.00
N ALA A 423 20.27 26.73 -14.95
CA ALA A 423 21.12 26.31 -16.07
C ALA A 423 20.28 25.83 -17.27
N LEU A 424 19.18 25.12 -17.00
CA LEU A 424 18.27 24.64 -18.02
C LEU A 424 17.59 25.79 -18.80
N PHE A 425 17.07 26.79 -18.09
CA PHE A 425 16.37 27.92 -18.69
C PHE A 425 17.32 28.93 -19.34
N ALA A 426 18.58 28.98 -18.90
CA ALA A 426 19.62 29.70 -19.63
C ALA A 426 19.97 29.03 -20.96
N ALA A 427 20.03 27.69 -20.99
CA ALA A 427 20.31 26.93 -22.22
C ALA A 427 19.12 26.93 -23.19
N TYR A 428 17.90 26.87 -22.67
CA TYR A 428 16.66 26.85 -23.45
C TYR A 428 15.71 27.96 -22.97
N PRO A 429 15.86 29.20 -23.46
CA PRO A 429 15.11 30.35 -22.95
C PRO A 429 13.64 30.40 -23.39
N ASP A 430 13.30 29.77 -24.51
CA ASP A 430 11.96 29.79 -25.07
C ASP A 430 11.50 28.40 -25.58
N VAL A 431 10.25 28.33 -26.04
CA VAL A 431 9.64 27.08 -26.48
C VAL A 431 10.31 26.50 -27.73
N TYR A 432 10.85 27.35 -28.61
CA TYR A 432 11.50 26.95 -29.85
C TYR A 432 12.84 26.28 -29.53
N ALA A 433 13.61 26.89 -28.62
CA ALA A 433 14.85 26.31 -28.10
C ALA A 433 14.62 24.95 -27.45
N PHE A 434 13.55 24.78 -26.65
CA PHE A 434 13.20 23.47 -26.10
C PHE A 434 12.72 22.46 -27.17
N ALA A 435 12.01 22.91 -28.21
CA ALA A 435 11.51 22.04 -29.27
C ALA A 435 12.64 21.47 -30.15
N GLU A 436 13.67 22.27 -30.38
CA GLU A 436 14.86 21.94 -31.18
C GLU A 436 16.01 21.36 -30.35
N ALA A 437 15.87 21.33 -29.01
CA ALA A 437 16.90 20.86 -28.10
C ALA A 437 17.47 19.49 -28.49
N ASP A 438 18.81 19.37 -28.46
CA ASP A 438 19.46 18.07 -28.48
C ASP A 438 19.04 17.25 -27.26
N LEU A 439 18.62 16.01 -27.50
CA LEU A 439 18.05 15.20 -26.43
C LEU A 439 19.12 14.79 -25.41
N ALA A 440 20.36 14.53 -25.85
CA ALA A 440 21.43 14.10 -24.96
C ALA A 440 21.90 15.26 -24.05
N GLU A 441 21.96 16.48 -24.59
CA GLU A 441 22.26 17.69 -23.80
C GLU A 441 21.15 18.00 -22.78
N LEU A 442 19.89 17.95 -23.21
CA LEU A 442 18.74 18.15 -22.33
C LEU A 442 18.71 17.09 -21.22
N GLU A 443 18.98 15.83 -21.55
CA GLU A 443 19.10 14.74 -20.60
C GLU A 443 20.23 14.98 -19.58
N ALA A 444 21.40 15.47 -20.03
CA ALA A 444 22.52 15.77 -19.16
C ALA A 444 22.18 16.87 -18.15
N LEU A 445 21.50 17.94 -18.58
CA LEU A 445 21.08 19.05 -17.73
C LEU A 445 20.06 18.60 -16.67
N VAL A 446 19.11 17.74 -17.03
CA VAL A 446 18.05 17.30 -16.11
C VAL A 446 18.38 16.00 -15.37
N LYS A 447 19.57 15.43 -15.56
CA LYS A 447 19.99 14.10 -15.04
C LYS A 447 19.70 13.90 -13.56
N SER A 448 19.90 14.95 -12.76
CA SER A 448 19.75 14.90 -11.30
C SER A 448 18.30 14.94 -10.79
N THR A 449 17.31 15.10 -11.67
CA THR A 449 15.89 15.16 -11.31
C THR A 449 15.19 13.79 -11.24
N GLY A 450 15.90 12.70 -11.55
CA GLY A 450 15.35 11.35 -11.60
C GLY A 450 14.37 11.14 -12.77
N PHE A 451 14.32 9.93 -13.34
CA PHE A 451 13.56 9.64 -14.58
C PHE A 451 13.83 10.63 -15.73
N TYR A 452 15.05 11.18 -15.75
CA TYR A 452 15.43 12.33 -16.57
C TYR A 452 15.27 12.10 -18.07
N ARG A 453 15.50 10.86 -18.56
CA ARG A 453 15.31 10.51 -19.98
C ARG A 453 13.87 10.72 -20.45
N ASN A 454 12.92 10.19 -19.68
CA ASN A 454 11.49 10.35 -19.97
C ASN A 454 11.05 11.81 -19.80
N LYS A 455 11.56 12.51 -18.77
CA LYS A 455 11.28 13.93 -18.56
C LYS A 455 11.79 14.79 -19.72
N ALA A 456 13.05 14.62 -20.12
CA ALA A 456 13.67 15.32 -21.26
C ALA A 456 12.88 15.08 -22.55
N LYS A 457 12.56 13.82 -22.85
CA LYS A 457 11.75 13.45 -24.01
C LYS A 457 10.37 14.13 -23.98
N ASN A 458 9.69 14.11 -22.83
CA ASN A 458 8.37 14.71 -22.69
C ASN A 458 8.40 16.23 -22.80
N ILE A 459 9.39 16.90 -22.17
CA ILE A 459 9.58 18.35 -22.26
C ILE A 459 9.77 18.77 -23.72
N ARG A 460 10.70 18.11 -24.42
CA ARG A 460 10.95 18.39 -25.84
C ARG A 460 9.70 18.16 -26.69
N ALA A 461 9.03 17.02 -26.53
CA ALA A 461 7.83 16.69 -27.28
C ALA A 461 6.64 17.63 -26.98
N ALA A 462 6.49 18.07 -25.73
CA ALA A 462 5.51 19.07 -25.35
C ALA A 462 5.79 20.42 -26.04
N CYS A 463 7.04 20.87 -26.04
CA CYS A 463 7.42 22.11 -26.70
C CYS A 463 7.25 22.02 -28.22
N GLN A 464 7.61 20.89 -28.85
CA GLN A 464 7.34 20.63 -30.27
C GLN A 464 5.85 20.74 -30.61
N LYS A 465 4.99 20.16 -29.77
CA LYS A 465 3.55 20.25 -29.94
C LYS A 465 3.03 21.67 -29.75
N ILE A 466 3.55 22.41 -28.78
CA ILE A 466 3.22 23.83 -28.56
C ILE A 466 3.56 24.67 -29.79
N VAL A 467 4.74 24.46 -30.38
CA VAL A 467 5.13 25.14 -31.62
C VAL A 467 4.20 24.78 -32.78
N ALA A 468 3.87 23.50 -32.96
CA ALA A 468 3.09 23.01 -34.09
C ALA A 468 1.60 23.37 -34.02
N GLU A 469 0.97 23.23 -32.85
CA GLU A 469 -0.49 23.30 -32.70
C GLU A 469 -0.95 24.57 -31.96
N PHE A 470 -0.10 25.16 -31.12
CA PHE A 470 -0.45 26.27 -30.22
C PHE A 470 0.36 27.55 -30.48
N LYS A 471 0.95 27.68 -31.67
CA LYS A 471 1.68 28.88 -32.15
C LYS A 471 2.80 29.35 -31.21
N GLY A 472 3.41 28.43 -30.46
CA GLY A 472 4.49 28.76 -29.53
C GLY A 472 4.04 29.23 -28.14
N GLU A 473 2.73 29.28 -27.86
CA GLU A 473 2.19 29.68 -26.56
C GLU A 473 1.68 28.46 -25.78
N VAL A 474 1.98 28.39 -24.48
CA VAL A 474 1.43 27.33 -23.62
C VAL A 474 -0.10 27.48 -23.61
N PRO A 475 -0.88 26.42 -23.88
CA PRO A 475 -2.34 26.53 -23.92
C PRO A 475 -2.93 26.85 -22.55
N SER A 476 -4.00 27.66 -22.54
CA SER A 476 -4.63 28.18 -21.32
C SER A 476 -5.91 27.42 -20.92
N THR A 477 -6.14 26.24 -21.49
CA THR A 477 -7.28 25.36 -21.11
C THR A 477 -6.80 23.99 -20.64
N MET A 478 -7.54 23.39 -19.70
CA MET A 478 -7.21 22.05 -19.19
C MET A 478 -7.27 20.98 -20.29
N ALA A 479 -8.25 21.07 -21.19
CA ALA A 479 -8.42 20.11 -22.27
C ALA A 479 -7.19 20.07 -23.20
N GLU A 480 -6.66 21.24 -23.55
CA GLU A 480 -5.48 21.37 -24.42
C GLU A 480 -4.19 21.01 -23.67
N LEU A 481 -4.02 21.45 -22.41
CA LEU A 481 -2.85 21.12 -21.59
C LEU A 481 -2.68 19.60 -21.43
N LEU A 482 -3.76 18.85 -21.25
CA LEU A 482 -3.74 17.39 -21.15
C LEU A 482 -3.30 16.69 -22.44
N THR A 483 -3.28 17.39 -23.58
CA THR A 483 -2.76 16.84 -24.84
C THR A 483 -1.24 16.91 -24.94
N LEU A 484 -0.57 17.65 -24.03
CA LEU A 484 0.88 17.82 -24.01
C LEU A 484 1.57 16.65 -23.27
N PRO A 485 2.58 16.01 -23.88
CA PRO A 485 3.37 14.96 -23.23
C PRO A 485 3.94 15.40 -21.87
N GLY A 486 3.76 14.57 -20.85
CA GLY A 486 4.24 14.86 -19.48
C GLY A 486 3.34 15.78 -18.66
N VAL A 487 2.26 16.33 -19.23
CA VAL A 487 1.30 17.17 -18.52
C VAL A 487 0.08 16.33 -18.11
N ALA A 488 0.00 16.00 -16.83
CA ALA A 488 -1.19 15.38 -16.22
C ALA A 488 -2.11 16.45 -15.62
N ARG A 489 -3.32 16.06 -15.17
CA ARG A 489 -4.31 16.99 -14.60
C ARG A 489 -3.77 17.84 -13.45
N LYS A 490 -2.91 17.26 -12.60
CA LYS A 490 -2.22 17.99 -11.53
C LYS A 490 -1.30 19.09 -12.10
N THR A 491 -0.48 18.74 -13.07
CA THR A 491 0.40 19.69 -13.77
C THR A 491 -0.42 20.79 -14.43
N GLY A 492 -1.52 20.42 -15.10
CA GLY A 492 -2.44 21.38 -15.71
C GLY A 492 -3.05 22.36 -14.71
N ASN A 493 -3.49 21.90 -13.54
CA ASN A 493 -4.04 22.78 -12.50
C ASN A 493 -2.99 23.80 -12.01
N VAL A 494 -1.75 23.36 -11.78
CA VAL A 494 -0.64 24.24 -11.37
C VAL A 494 -0.36 25.29 -12.45
N VAL A 495 -0.25 24.88 -13.72
CA VAL A 495 0.03 25.78 -14.84
C VAL A 495 -1.11 26.79 -15.05
N LEU A 496 -2.36 26.35 -14.99
CA LEU A 496 -3.52 27.25 -15.13
C LEU A 496 -3.59 28.25 -13.99
N ALA A 497 -3.43 27.80 -12.75
CA ALA A 497 -3.59 28.66 -11.59
C ALA A 497 -2.44 29.68 -11.44
N HIS A 498 -1.19 29.24 -11.58
CA HIS A 498 -0.02 30.10 -11.36
C HIS A 498 0.47 30.79 -12.63
N GLY A 499 0.35 30.13 -13.78
CA GLY A 499 0.76 30.70 -15.07
C GLY A 499 -0.29 31.63 -15.69
N PHE A 500 -1.58 31.38 -15.46
CA PHE A 500 -2.67 32.15 -16.07
C PHE A 500 -3.65 32.78 -15.06
N GLY A 501 -3.52 32.51 -13.76
CA GLY A 501 -4.50 32.98 -12.76
C GLY A 501 -5.86 32.26 -12.84
N ILE A 502 -5.93 31.13 -13.54
CA ILE A 502 -7.17 30.37 -13.78
C ILE A 502 -7.25 29.20 -12.80
N ASN A 503 -8.09 29.32 -11.79
CA ASN A 503 -8.37 28.23 -10.85
C ASN A 503 -9.36 27.23 -11.47
N ALA A 504 -8.83 26.28 -12.24
CA ALA A 504 -9.61 25.22 -12.91
C ALA A 504 -9.94 24.04 -11.98
N GLY A 505 -9.21 23.88 -10.88
CA GLY A 505 -9.39 22.79 -9.92
C GLY A 505 -8.50 22.95 -8.69
N VAL A 506 -8.66 22.03 -7.74
CA VAL A 506 -7.83 21.96 -6.53
C VAL A 506 -6.71 20.96 -6.76
N THR A 507 -5.45 21.39 -6.70
CA THR A 507 -4.30 20.50 -6.85
C THR A 507 -4.20 19.55 -5.65
N VAL A 508 -4.48 18.26 -5.85
CA VAL A 508 -4.40 17.24 -4.79
C VAL A 508 -3.07 16.49 -4.87
N ASP A 509 -2.15 16.82 -3.97
CA ASP A 509 -0.91 16.07 -3.75
C ASP A 509 -1.01 15.17 -2.50
N THR A 510 0.12 14.59 -2.07
CA THR A 510 0.17 13.73 -0.88
C THR A 510 -0.14 14.48 0.42
N HIS A 511 0.21 15.77 0.51
CA HIS A 511 -0.11 16.61 1.66
C HIS A 511 -1.60 16.95 1.69
N VAL A 512 -2.13 17.48 0.59
CA VAL A 512 -3.55 17.83 0.46
C VAL A 512 -4.43 16.61 0.69
N LYS A 513 -4.13 15.46 0.06
CA LYS A 513 -4.83 14.19 0.30
C LYS A 513 -4.82 13.80 1.79
N ARG A 514 -3.65 13.83 2.43
CA ARG A 514 -3.51 13.46 3.85
C ARG A 514 -4.29 14.40 4.76
N LEU A 515 -4.12 15.70 4.59
CA LEU A 515 -4.69 16.70 5.48
C LEU A 515 -6.21 16.80 5.30
N THR A 516 -6.73 16.76 4.07
CA THR A 516 -8.18 16.82 3.85
C THR A 516 -8.91 15.60 4.39
N ASN A 517 -8.28 14.41 4.38
CA ASN A 517 -8.78 13.23 5.09
C ASN A 517 -8.74 13.42 6.62
N ARG A 518 -7.62 13.88 7.20
CA ARG A 518 -7.50 14.15 8.66
C ARG A 518 -8.47 15.21 9.17
N LEU A 519 -8.69 16.26 8.38
CA LEU A 519 -9.64 17.34 8.66
C LEU A 519 -11.10 16.91 8.43
N GLY A 520 -11.34 15.67 7.99
CA GLY A 520 -12.67 15.12 7.74
C GLY A 520 -13.43 15.86 6.64
N LEU A 521 -12.74 16.37 5.62
CA LEU A 521 -13.34 17.08 4.49
C LEU A 521 -13.73 16.12 3.36
N THR A 522 -13.05 14.99 3.26
CA THR A 522 -13.36 13.90 2.32
C THR A 522 -13.22 12.54 3.00
N LYS A 523 -13.86 11.51 2.43
CA LYS A 523 -13.64 10.09 2.76
C LYS A 523 -12.96 9.35 1.60
N HIS A 524 -12.69 10.05 0.50
CA HIS A 524 -12.10 9.44 -0.70
C HIS A 524 -10.58 9.43 -0.61
N SER A 525 -9.99 8.38 -1.20
CA SER A 525 -8.54 8.24 -1.35
C SER A 525 -8.07 8.60 -2.77
N ASP A 526 -8.99 8.66 -3.74
CA ASP A 526 -8.73 9.01 -5.13
C ASP A 526 -8.59 10.53 -5.31
N PRO A 527 -7.49 11.05 -5.91
CA PRO A 527 -7.26 12.48 -6.07
C PRO A 527 -8.35 13.23 -6.84
N LEU A 528 -8.96 12.63 -7.88
CA LEU A 528 -10.00 13.28 -8.68
C LEU A 528 -11.30 13.44 -7.89
N LYS A 529 -11.67 12.43 -7.08
CA LYS A 529 -12.82 12.53 -6.17
C LYS A 529 -12.57 13.55 -5.07
N ILE A 530 -11.35 13.60 -4.51
CA ILE A 530 -10.97 14.59 -3.50
C ILE A 530 -11.04 16.01 -4.09
N GLU A 531 -10.52 16.22 -5.31
CA GLU A 531 -10.62 17.50 -6.02
C GLU A 531 -12.08 17.95 -6.11
N ARG A 532 -12.99 17.07 -6.56
CA ARG A 532 -14.44 17.36 -6.66
C ARG A 532 -15.08 17.71 -5.31
N ASP A 533 -14.75 16.96 -4.26
CA ASP A 533 -15.24 17.25 -2.91
C ASP A 533 -14.80 18.65 -2.45
N LEU A 534 -13.53 19.00 -2.67
CA LEU A 534 -12.99 20.29 -2.25
C LEU A 534 -13.57 21.45 -3.05
N MET A 535 -13.78 21.26 -4.35
CA MET A 535 -14.45 22.26 -5.20
C MET A 535 -15.89 22.56 -4.74
N ALA A 536 -16.60 21.55 -4.20
CA ALA A 536 -17.94 21.75 -3.64
C ALA A 536 -17.96 22.47 -2.28
N LEU A 537 -16.84 22.42 -1.55
CA LEU A 537 -16.72 22.98 -0.19
C LEU A 537 -16.10 24.39 -0.18
N LEU A 538 -15.20 24.68 -1.12
CA LEU A 538 -14.37 25.89 -1.14
C LEU A 538 -14.77 26.83 -2.29
N PRO A 539 -14.68 28.15 -2.08
CA PRO A 539 -14.89 29.12 -3.16
C PRO A 539 -13.77 29.00 -4.21
N GLN A 540 -14.14 29.07 -5.49
CA GLN A 540 -13.22 28.90 -6.63
C GLN A 540 -11.96 29.79 -6.60
N PRO A 541 -12.02 31.07 -6.19
CA PRO A 541 -10.82 31.90 -6.07
C PRO A 541 -9.75 31.37 -5.10
N ASP A 542 -10.13 30.48 -4.19
CA ASP A 542 -9.24 29.93 -3.17
C ASP A 542 -8.75 28.50 -3.47
N TRP A 543 -9.16 27.87 -4.57
CA TRP A 543 -8.85 26.45 -4.84
C TRP A 543 -7.35 26.13 -4.84
N GLU A 544 -6.54 26.87 -5.59
CA GLU A 544 -5.10 26.58 -5.64
C GLU A 544 -4.36 27.08 -4.39
N ASN A 545 -4.72 28.28 -3.90
CA ASN A 545 -4.13 28.83 -2.68
C ASN A 545 -4.42 27.94 -1.46
N TRP A 546 -5.56 27.25 -1.44
CA TRP A 546 -5.88 26.24 -0.44
C TRP A 546 -4.87 25.08 -0.49
N SER A 547 -4.58 24.55 -1.67
CA SER A 547 -3.60 23.46 -1.84
C SER A 547 -2.22 23.86 -1.32
N ILE A 548 -1.73 25.03 -1.70
CA ILE A 548 -0.42 25.53 -1.23
C ILE A 548 -0.40 25.69 0.29
N ARG A 549 -1.41 26.33 0.88
CA ARG A 549 -1.44 26.53 2.33
C ARG A 549 -1.53 25.22 3.11
N LEU A 550 -2.22 24.21 2.57
CA LEU A 550 -2.21 22.87 3.14
C LEU A 550 -0.85 22.18 3.01
N ILE A 551 -0.12 22.38 1.91
CA ILE A 551 1.24 21.86 1.77
C ILE A 551 2.14 22.47 2.85
N TYR A 552 2.11 23.79 3.03
CA TYR A 552 2.85 24.49 4.09
C TYR A 552 2.47 23.96 5.48
N HIS A 553 1.17 23.86 5.77
CA HIS A 553 0.71 23.32 7.04
C HIS A 553 1.10 21.86 7.26
N GLY A 554 1.08 21.05 6.21
CA GLY A 554 1.46 19.65 6.25
C GLY A 554 2.96 19.42 6.45
N ARG A 555 3.80 20.38 6.04
CA ARG A 555 5.25 20.37 6.27
C ARG A 555 5.60 20.90 7.67
N ALA A 556 4.96 21.99 8.10
CA ALA A 556 5.28 22.67 9.35
C ALA A 556 4.68 22.00 10.61
N VAL A 557 3.42 21.51 10.52
CA VAL A 557 2.65 21.08 11.70
C VAL A 557 2.11 19.66 11.54
N CYS A 558 1.44 19.36 10.43
CA CYS A 558 0.70 18.11 10.23
C CYS A 558 1.51 17.05 9.47
N MET A 559 2.66 16.68 10.03
CA MET A 559 3.57 15.66 9.48
C MET A 559 2.91 14.28 9.36
N ALA A 560 3.40 13.44 8.44
CA ALA A 560 2.78 12.14 8.14
C ALA A 560 2.78 11.17 9.34
N ARG A 561 3.92 11.01 10.02
CA ARG A 561 4.07 10.04 11.13
C ARG A 561 3.73 10.65 12.50
N ASN A 562 4.21 11.86 12.79
CA ASN A 562 4.05 12.50 14.11
C ASN A 562 3.54 13.94 13.96
N PRO A 563 2.24 14.15 13.68
CA PRO A 563 1.68 15.50 13.58
C PRO A 563 1.73 16.19 14.96
N ASN A 564 2.11 17.46 14.98
CA ASN A 564 2.14 18.25 16.21
C ASN A 564 0.74 18.82 16.53
N CYS A 565 -0.20 17.93 16.88
CA CYS A 565 -1.60 18.30 17.16
C CYS A 565 -1.73 19.31 18.32
N GLY A 566 -0.86 19.24 19.32
CA GLY A 566 -0.87 20.17 20.46
C GLY A 566 -0.59 21.63 20.07
N ALA A 567 0.27 21.86 19.09
CA ALA A 567 0.57 23.18 18.55
C ALA A 567 -0.25 23.53 17.30
N CYS A 568 -1.22 22.69 16.91
CA CYS A 568 -1.96 22.87 15.67
C CYS A 568 -3.13 23.84 15.86
N ALA A 569 -3.07 25.01 15.22
CA ALA A 569 -4.15 26.00 15.21
C ALA A 569 -5.45 25.53 14.48
N LEU A 570 -5.47 24.30 13.96
CA LEU A 570 -6.67 23.67 13.39
C LEU A 570 -7.20 22.51 14.26
N ALA A 571 -6.58 22.23 15.41
CA ALA A 571 -6.85 21.02 16.20
C ALA A 571 -8.30 20.95 16.72
N ASP A 572 -8.86 22.07 17.17
CA ASP A 572 -10.25 22.19 17.62
C ASP A 572 -11.26 21.88 16.51
N LEU A 573 -10.89 22.12 15.24
CA LEU A 573 -11.69 21.81 14.06
C LEU A 573 -11.40 20.41 13.50
N CYS A 574 -10.30 19.77 13.88
CA CYS A 574 -9.79 18.55 13.27
C CYS A 574 -10.32 17.30 13.99
N PRO A 575 -11.15 16.45 13.33
CA PRO A 575 -11.63 15.21 13.93
C PRO A 575 -10.49 14.27 14.36
N SER A 576 -9.40 14.22 13.58
CA SER A 576 -8.24 13.38 13.91
C SER A 576 -7.38 13.89 15.06
N ALA A 577 -7.51 15.16 15.48
CA ALA A 577 -6.75 15.69 16.63
C ALA A 577 -7.42 15.31 17.96
N GLN A 578 -8.75 15.25 17.99
CA GLN A 578 -9.52 14.91 19.20
C GLN A 578 -9.35 13.45 19.63
N GLY A 579 -9.09 12.53 18.69
CA GLY A 579 -8.78 11.13 19.00
C GLY A 579 -7.38 10.88 19.57
N GLN A 580 -6.44 11.83 19.47
CA GLN A 580 -5.07 11.66 20.00
C GLN A 580 -4.92 12.14 21.44
N SER A 581 -5.84 12.98 21.94
CA SER A 581 -5.82 13.43 23.35
C SER A 581 -6.33 12.38 24.34
N GLU A 582 -7.18 11.44 23.91
CA GLU A 582 -7.64 10.32 24.75
C GLU A 582 -6.56 9.23 24.87
N ALA A 583 -5.88 8.89 23.78
CA ALA A 583 -4.82 7.87 23.76
C ALA A 583 -3.49 8.26 24.46
N ARG A 584 -3.34 9.52 24.90
CA ARG A 584 -2.20 10.00 25.71
C ARG A 584 -2.52 10.17 27.20
N ARG A 585 -3.77 9.98 27.61
CA ARG A 585 -4.21 10.04 29.02
C ARG A 585 -4.40 8.66 29.66
N THR A 586 -4.28 7.60 28.86
CA THR A 586 -4.09 6.20 29.27
C THR A 586 -2.64 5.82 29.04
#